data_AF-A0A953ZWD4-F1
#
_entry.id   AF-A0A953ZWD4-F1
#
_cell.length_a   1.000
_cell.length_b   1.000
_cell.length_c   1.000
_cell.angle_alpha   90.00
_cell.angle_beta   90.00
_cell.angle_gamma   90.00
#
_symmetry.space_group_name_H-M   'P 1'
#
loop_
_entity.id
_entity.type
_entity.pdbx_description
1 polymer ?
#
loop_
_entity_poly.entity_id
_entity_poly.type
_entity_poly.pdbx_seq_one_letter_code
_entity_poly.pdbx_strand_id
1 'polypeptide(L)'
;MRIQILARSFLCALAACLAQVSVRAQAADVGLVVSTTGARAGTLCATVNCAALPITVLRGGALTINVYGAINSPYLLALGTPTPSCTPIPGIANQMMLGPPILVFLAGTTLRPNAISVCLIGQDTLSLTVPANGAIGTLHLQGVVQSLRTASPAFTPTLAVTIQ
;
A
#
# COMPACT_ATOMS: atom_id res chain seq x y z
N MET A 1 -36.96 14.83 -41.28
CA MET A 1 -35.59 14.30 -41.16
C MET A 1 -34.71 15.26 -40.33
N ARG A 2 -34.90 15.35 -39.00
CA ARG A 2 -34.11 16.24 -38.09
C ARG A 2 -34.09 15.80 -36.60
N ILE A 3 -34.31 14.51 -36.28
CA ILE A 3 -34.47 14.04 -34.88
C ILE A 3 -33.25 13.26 -34.33
N GLN A 4 -32.26 12.91 -35.17
CA GLN A 4 -31.16 12.01 -34.76
C GLN A 4 -29.95 12.68 -34.07
N ILE A 5 -29.92 14.02 -33.96
CA ILE A 5 -28.73 14.72 -33.43
C ILE A 5 -28.78 14.86 -31.89
N LEU A 6 -29.96 14.86 -31.27
CA LEU A 6 -30.12 15.04 -29.82
C LEU A 6 -29.76 13.81 -28.98
N ALA A 7 -29.82 12.60 -29.54
CA ALA A 7 -29.60 11.36 -28.79
C ALA A 7 -28.11 11.10 -28.45
N ARG A 8 -27.17 11.64 -29.23
CA ARG A 8 -25.73 11.39 -29.03
C ARG A 8 -25.11 12.23 -27.91
N SER A 9 -25.66 13.40 -27.63
CA SER A 9 -25.14 14.30 -26.59
C SER A 9 -25.43 13.79 -25.17
N PHE A 10 -26.50 13.01 -24.98
CA PHE A 10 -26.92 12.53 -23.67
C PHE A 10 -26.06 11.34 -23.18
N LEU A 11 -25.58 10.48 -24.08
CA LEU A 11 -24.73 9.34 -23.71
C LEU A 11 -23.32 9.75 -23.25
N CYS A 12 -22.73 10.81 -23.81
CA CYS A 12 -21.41 11.29 -23.37
C CYS A 12 -21.45 11.91 -21.96
N ALA A 13 -22.53 12.61 -21.59
CA ALA A 13 -22.67 13.23 -20.28
C ALA A 13 -22.83 12.18 -19.16
N LEU A 14 -23.53 11.08 -19.43
CA LEU A 14 -23.70 10.00 -18.44
C LEU A 14 -22.39 9.25 -18.17
N ALA A 15 -21.58 8.99 -19.21
CA ALA A 15 -20.28 8.34 -19.08
C ALA A 15 -19.27 9.21 -18.30
N ALA A 16 -19.30 10.54 -18.48
CA ALA A 16 -18.44 11.46 -17.73
C ALA A 16 -18.79 11.51 -16.24
N CYS A 17 -20.08 11.42 -15.88
CA CYS A 17 -20.51 11.35 -14.48
C CYS A 17 -20.08 10.04 -13.79
N LEU A 18 -20.16 8.91 -14.51
CA LEU A 18 -19.77 7.60 -13.97
C LEU A 18 -18.25 7.46 -13.78
N ALA A 19 -17.44 8.17 -14.58
CA ALA A 19 -15.98 8.17 -14.45
C ALA A 19 -15.45 9.00 -13.26
N GLN A 20 -16.24 9.94 -12.72
CA GLN A 20 -15.79 10.77 -11.59
C GLN A 20 -15.99 10.13 -10.22
N VAL A 21 -16.85 9.10 -10.10
CA VAL A 21 -17.12 8.43 -8.82
C VAL A 21 -15.99 7.47 -8.42
N SER A 22 -15.25 6.93 -9.37
CA SER A 22 -14.19 5.93 -9.13
C SER A 22 -12.84 6.51 -8.67
N VAL A 23 -12.63 7.83 -8.76
CA VAL A 23 -11.32 8.45 -8.44
C VAL A 23 -11.18 8.79 -6.95
N ARG A 24 -12.27 9.01 -6.21
CA ARG A 24 -12.20 9.41 -4.79
C ARG A 24 -11.93 8.26 -3.80
N ALA A 25 -11.84 7.01 -4.27
CA ALA A 25 -11.50 5.87 -3.42
C ALA A 25 -9.99 5.72 -3.14
N GLN A 26 -9.13 6.57 -3.72
CA GLN A 26 -7.66 6.49 -3.59
C GLN A 26 -7.12 7.31 -2.40
N ALA A 27 -7.84 7.39 -1.28
CA ALA A 27 -7.51 8.32 -0.19
C ALA A 27 -6.53 7.74 0.85
N ALA A 28 -5.27 8.16 0.76
CA ALA A 28 -4.33 8.72 1.76
C ALA A 28 -4.38 8.42 3.28
N ASP A 29 -5.11 7.45 3.84
CA ASP A 29 -5.09 7.20 5.30
C ASP A 29 -4.26 5.98 5.75
N VAL A 30 -3.65 5.26 4.81
CA VAL A 30 -2.76 4.13 5.09
C VAL A 30 -1.36 4.36 4.51
N GLY A 31 -0.35 3.71 5.09
CA GLY A 31 1.02 3.82 4.63
C GLY A 31 1.92 2.71 5.15
N LEU A 32 3.06 2.54 4.47
CA LEU A 32 4.12 1.63 4.89
C LEU A 32 5.45 2.32 4.64
N VAL A 33 6.28 2.37 5.67
CA VAL A 33 7.64 2.90 5.58
C VAL A 33 8.58 1.89 6.18
N VAL A 34 9.65 1.60 5.47
CA VAL A 34 10.73 0.77 5.94
C VAL A 34 12.02 1.58 5.99
N SER A 35 12.77 1.40 7.05
CA SER A 35 14.04 2.07 7.27
C SER A 35 15.10 1.09 7.77
N THR A 36 16.31 1.22 7.26
CA THR A 36 17.54 0.60 7.77
C THR A 36 18.44 1.68 8.39
N THR A 37 19.66 1.32 8.78
CA THR A 37 20.66 2.25 9.35
C THR A 37 21.09 3.39 8.42
N GLY A 38 20.79 3.32 7.12
CA GLY A 38 21.17 4.36 6.15
C GLY A 38 20.20 4.60 5.01
N ALA A 39 19.09 3.86 4.91
CA ALA A 39 18.12 4.01 3.84
C ALA A 39 16.69 3.98 4.39
N ARG A 40 15.79 4.68 3.71
CA ARG A 40 14.36 4.69 4.02
C ARG A 40 13.58 4.65 2.71
N ALA A 41 12.57 3.79 2.64
CA ALA A 41 11.68 3.64 1.50
C ALA A 41 10.24 3.45 1.97
N GLY A 42 9.28 3.94 1.21
CA GLY A 42 7.87 3.82 1.54
C GLY A 42 7.10 5.10 1.31
N THR A 43 5.84 5.08 1.74
CA THR A 43 4.96 6.25 1.64
C THR A 43 4.17 6.43 2.92
N LEU A 44 3.94 7.70 3.24
CA LEU A 44 3.02 8.15 4.28
C LEU A 44 1.84 8.80 3.57
N CYS A 45 0.64 8.27 3.75
CA CYS A 45 -0.58 8.95 3.32
C CYS A 45 -0.62 9.38 1.84
N ALA A 46 0.05 8.62 0.98
CA ALA A 46 0.09 8.91 -0.44
C ALA A 46 -0.88 7.98 -1.17
N THR A 47 -1.22 8.37 -2.40
CA THR A 47 -1.76 7.42 -3.36
C THR A 47 -0.74 6.32 -3.61
N VAL A 48 -1.20 5.08 -3.79
CA VAL A 48 -0.28 3.98 -4.06
C VAL A 48 0.39 4.15 -5.41
N ASN A 49 1.72 4.13 -5.38
CA ASN A 49 2.55 4.01 -6.56
C ASN A 49 2.56 2.55 -7.02
N CYS A 50 2.37 2.35 -8.33
CA CYS A 50 2.43 1.05 -8.98
C CYS A 50 3.84 0.50 -9.17
N ALA A 51 4.85 1.27 -8.81
CA ALA A 51 6.22 0.80 -8.73
C ALA A 51 6.55 0.35 -7.31
N ALA A 52 7.17 -0.81 -7.19
CA ALA A 52 7.77 -1.24 -5.93
C ALA A 52 8.88 -0.27 -5.54
N LEU A 53 8.91 0.15 -4.27
CA LEU A 53 9.95 1.06 -3.77
C LEU A 53 11.15 0.23 -3.29
N PRO A 54 12.34 0.44 -3.85
CA PRO A 54 13.51 -0.35 -3.52
C PRO A 54 14.08 0.04 -2.15
N ILE A 55 14.54 -0.96 -1.39
CA ILE A 55 15.35 -0.78 -0.19
C ILE A 55 16.38 -1.89 -0.08
N THR A 56 17.60 -1.55 0.33
CA THR A 56 18.68 -2.52 0.52
C THR A 56 18.96 -2.71 2.00
N VAL A 57 19.15 -3.95 2.40
CA VAL A 57 19.50 -4.35 3.77
C VAL A 57 20.67 -5.34 3.72
N LEU A 58 21.63 -5.15 4.61
CA LEU A 58 22.75 -6.07 4.75
C LEU A 58 22.32 -7.29 5.58
N ARG A 59 22.88 -8.46 5.28
CA ARG A 59 22.80 -9.63 6.16
C ARG A 59 23.31 -9.29 7.55
N GLY A 60 22.60 -9.74 8.59
CA GLY A 60 22.85 -9.34 9.98
C GLY A 60 22.30 -7.96 10.34
N GLY A 61 21.76 -7.22 9.37
CA GLY A 61 21.18 -5.90 9.57
C GLY A 61 19.77 -5.94 10.17
N ALA A 62 19.35 -4.80 10.70
CA ALA A 62 18.00 -4.58 11.17
C ALA A 62 17.19 -3.77 10.16
N LEU A 63 15.93 -4.17 10.00
CA LEU A 63 14.93 -3.54 9.18
C LEU A 63 13.80 -3.07 10.10
N THR A 64 13.59 -1.76 10.18
CA THR A 64 12.48 -1.18 10.94
C THR A 64 11.33 -0.89 9.99
N ILE A 65 10.20 -1.53 10.21
CA ILE A 65 8.98 -1.39 9.44
C ILE A 65 8.00 -0.58 10.28
N ASN A 66 7.51 0.52 9.71
CA ASN A 66 6.47 1.35 10.29
C ASN A 66 5.21 1.23 9.43
N VAL A 67 4.14 0.72 10.04
CA VAL A 67 2.82 0.60 9.43
C VAL A 67 1.97 1.75 9.92
N TYR A 68 1.27 2.40 8.99
CA TYR A 68 0.41 3.54 9.27
C TYR A 68 -1.02 3.23 8.84
N GLY A 69 -1.96 3.61 9.68
CA GLY A 69 -3.39 3.45 9.50
C GLY A 69 -4.10 4.25 10.58
N ALA A 70 -5.43 4.20 10.65
CA ALA A 70 -6.09 4.85 11.76
C ALA A 70 -5.77 4.18 13.10
N ILE A 71 -6.03 4.86 14.22
CA ILE A 71 -5.81 4.25 15.54
C ILE A 71 -6.71 3.02 15.68
N ASN A 72 -6.14 1.91 16.16
CA ASN A 72 -6.76 0.60 16.27
C ASN A 72 -7.14 -0.07 14.94
N SER A 73 -6.63 0.40 13.79
CA SER A 73 -6.81 -0.31 12.53
C SER A 73 -6.04 -1.61 12.54
N PRO A 74 -6.68 -2.76 12.27
CA PRO A 74 -5.96 -4.01 12.04
C PRO A 74 -5.16 -3.94 10.74
N TYR A 75 -4.02 -4.62 10.73
CA TYR A 75 -3.17 -4.76 9.55
C TYR A 75 -2.56 -6.14 9.42
N LEU A 76 -2.19 -6.48 8.19
CA LEU A 76 -1.42 -7.67 7.83
C LEU A 76 -0.18 -7.24 7.03
N LEU A 77 0.94 -7.92 7.25
CA LEU A 77 2.14 -7.83 6.41
C LEU A 77 2.35 -9.17 5.70
N ALA A 78 2.53 -9.08 4.39
CA ALA A 78 2.74 -10.24 3.54
C ALA A 78 4.01 -10.09 2.70
N LEU A 79 4.60 -11.23 2.37
CA LEU A 79 5.68 -11.40 1.41
C LEU A 79 5.14 -12.10 0.18
N GLY A 80 5.71 -11.82 -0.99
CA GLY A 80 5.37 -12.53 -2.21
C GLY A 80 6.33 -12.24 -3.35
N THR A 81 5.90 -12.58 -4.56
CA THR A 81 6.64 -12.29 -5.79
C THR A 81 6.26 -10.91 -6.33
N PRO A 82 7.15 -10.25 -7.12
CA PRO A 82 6.76 -9.03 -7.80
C PRO A 82 5.63 -9.32 -8.77
N THR A 83 4.56 -8.53 -8.72
CA THR A 83 3.60 -8.48 -9.82
C THR A 83 3.90 -7.28 -10.71
N PRO A 84 3.78 -7.44 -12.03
CA PRO A 84 4.02 -6.36 -12.97
C PRO A 84 2.85 -5.36 -13.06
N SER A 85 1.72 -5.58 -12.37
CA SER A 85 0.50 -4.82 -12.61
C SER A 85 -0.27 -4.44 -11.35
N CYS A 86 -0.55 -3.14 -11.24
CA CYS A 86 -1.66 -2.63 -10.43
C CYS A 86 -2.97 -3.04 -11.09
N THR A 87 -3.66 -4.03 -10.53
CA THR A 87 -5.01 -4.38 -10.96
C THR A 87 -5.99 -3.72 -10.01
N PRO A 88 -6.81 -2.75 -10.45
CA PRO A 88 -7.85 -2.18 -9.61
C PRO A 88 -8.98 -3.20 -9.37
N ILE A 89 -9.24 -3.49 -8.11
CA ILE A 89 -10.33 -4.31 -7.56
C ILE A 89 -11.38 -3.38 -6.97
N PRO A 90 -12.64 -3.44 -7.44
CA PRO A 90 -13.72 -2.65 -6.85
C PRO A 90 -13.83 -2.84 -5.33
N GLY A 91 -13.93 -1.74 -4.58
CA GLY A 91 -14.09 -1.75 -3.12
C GLY A 91 -12.79 -1.77 -2.31
N ILE A 92 -11.63 -1.91 -2.95
CA ILE A 92 -10.32 -1.91 -2.29
C ILE A 92 -9.56 -0.63 -2.69
N ALA A 93 -8.90 0.04 -1.74
CA ALA A 93 -8.08 1.21 -2.07
C ALA A 93 -6.63 0.81 -2.36
N ASN A 94 -5.93 1.63 -3.17
CA ASN A 94 -4.47 1.69 -3.19
C ASN A 94 -3.72 0.41 -3.64
N GLN A 95 -3.94 -0.07 -4.87
CA GLN A 95 -3.71 -1.48 -5.19
C GLN A 95 -2.47 -1.79 -6.02
N MET A 96 -1.54 -2.54 -5.44
CA MET A 96 -0.50 -3.29 -6.16
C MET A 96 -0.36 -4.66 -5.49
N MET A 97 -1.11 -5.68 -5.88
CA MET A 97 -1.10 -6.95 -5.13
C MET A 97 0.21 -7.71 -5.28
N LEU A 98 0.75 -8.28 -4.21
CA LEU A 98 1.82 -9.26 -4.31
C LEU A 98 1.41 -10.46 -5.17
N GLY A 99 2.38 -11.05 -5.87
CA GLY A 99 2.18 -12.24 -6.68
C GLY A 99 2.31 -13.50 -5.83
N PRO A 100 1.69 -14.62 -6.24
CA PRO A 100 1.86 -15.89 -5.56
C PRO A 100 3.32 -16.40 -5.67
N PRO A 101 3.80 -17.17 -4.67
CA PRO A 101 3.12 -17.47 -3.40
C PRO A 101 3.07 -16.25 -2.47
N ILE A 102 1.91 -16.02 -1.84
CA ILE A 102 1.74 -14.96 -0.83
C ILE A 102 1.87 -15.60 0.55
N LEU A 103 2.83 -15.13 1.33
CA LEU A 103 3.07 -15.56 2.71
C LEU A 103 2.75 -14.41 3.66
N VAL A 104 1.68 -14.55 4.44
CA VAL A 104 1.42 -13.63 5.56
C VAL A 104 2.34 -14.02 6.70
N PHE A 105 3.19 -13.09 7.15
CA PHE A 105 4.18 -13.37 8.19
C PHE A 105 3.95 -12.56 9.46
N LEU A 106 3.14 -11.50 9.41
CA LEU A 106 2.80 -10.71 10.58
C LEU A 106 1.40 -10.09 10.48
N ALA A 107 0.76 -9.94 11.64
CA ALA A 107 -0.49 -9.23 11.82
C ALA A 107 -0.38 -8.34 13.06
N GLY A 108 -1.10 -7.22 13.09
CA GLY A 108 -1.10 -6.33 14.23
C GLY A 108 -2.19 -5.27 14.16
N THR A 109 -2.06 -4.28 15.03
CA THR A 109 -2.97 -3.12 15.11
C THR A 109 -2.16 -1.85 15.30
N THR A 110 -2.54 -0.77 14.63
CA THR A 110 -1.89 0.54 14.74
C THR A 110 -2.32 1.25 16.03
N LEU A 111 -1.59 1.02 17.13
CA LEU A 111 -1.98 1.48 18.47
C LEU A 111 -1.38 2.82 18.88
N ARG A 112 -0.19 3.18 18.38
CA ARG A 112 0.53 4.35 18.87
C ARG A 112 0.09 5.60 18.13
N PRO A 113 -0.42 6.65 18.79
CA PRO A 113 -0.68 7.91 18.10
C PRO A 113 0.64 8.47 17.55
N ASN A 114 0.68 8.77 16.25
CA ASN A 114 1.86 9.41 15.67
C ASN A 114 1.74 10.93 15.82
N ALA A 115 2.61 11.52 16.65
CA ALA A 115 2.61 12.95 16.93
C ALA A 115 3.10 13.83 15.75
N ILE A 116 3.62 13.23 14.68
CA ILE A 116 4.33 13.95 13.61
C ILE A 116 3.55 13.99 12.28
N SER A 117 2.49 13.22 12.08
CA SER A 117 1.94 13.03 10.74
C SER A 117 0.90 14.06 10.32
N VAL A 118 1.02 14.52 9.07
CA VAL A 118 0.04 15.26 8.25
C VAL A 118 -1.30 14.49 8.08
N CYS A 119 -1.42 13.35 8.75
CA CYS A 119 -2.56 12.45 8.75
C CYS A 119 -2.85 12.06 10.20
N LEU A 120 -4.13 11.95 10.54
CA LEU A 120 -4.60 11.47 11.83
C LEU A 120 -4.49 9.94 11.84
N ILE A 121 -3.35 9.41 12.26
CA ILE A 121 -3.05 7.99 12.14
C ILE A 121 -2.38 7.42 13.40
N GLY A 122 -2.80 6.21 13.72
CA GLY A 122 -2.04 5.30 14.55
C GLY A 122 -0.84 4.74 13.77
N GLN A 123 0.16 4.31 14.51
CA GLN A 123 1.37 3.70 13.98
C GLN A 123 1.63 2.42 14.75
N ASP A 124 2.16 1.45 14.04
CA ASP A 124 2.87 0.34 14.66
C ASP A 124 4.30 0.26 14.10
N THR A 125 5.23 -0.16 14.94
CA THR A 125 6.65 -0.27 14.59
C THR A 125 7.12 -1.67 14.89
N LEU A 126 7.57 -2.34 13.84
CA LEU A 126 8.13 -3.68 13.86
C LEU A 126 9.62 -3.61 13.54
N SER A 127 10.43 -4.37 14.26
CA SER A 127 11.83 -4.60 13.90
C SER A 127 12.00 -6.03 13.42
N LEU A 128 12.53 -6.20 12.21
CA LEU A 128 12.93 -7.48 11.66
C LEU A 128 14.45 -7.51 11.57
N THR A 129 15.07 -8.59 12.02
CA THR A 129 16.50 -8.81 11.85
C THR A 129 16.72 -9.77 10.70
N VAL A 130 17.52 -9.36 9.71
CA VAL A 130 17.95 -10.25 8.63
C VAL A 130 19.07 -11.14 9.19
N PRO A 131 18.94 -12.46 9.17
CA PRO A 131 19.99 -13.33 9.70
C PRO A 131 21.29 -13.16 8.91
N ALA A 132 22.45 -13.17 9.59
CA ALA A 132 23.76 -13.04 8.95
C ALA A 132 24.04 -14.12 7.89
N ASN A 133 23.43 -15.31 8.07
CA ASN A 133 23.52 -16.44 7.16
C ASN A 133 22.28 -16.56 6.24
N GLY A 134 21.48 -15.50 6.12
CA GLY A 134 20.30 -15.46 5.26
C GLY A 134 20.66 -15.55 3.77
N ALA A 135 19.71 -16.02 2.97
CA ALA A 135 19.84 -16.00 1.51
C ALA A 135 19.90 -14.57 0.97
N ILE A 136 20.72 -14.37 -0.05
CA ILE A 136 20.76 -13.13 -0.84
C ILE A 136 19.61 -13.18 -1.84
N GLY A 137 18.94 -12.05 -2.03
CA GLY A 137 17.83 -11.95 -2.98
C GLY A 137 16.93 -10.76 -2.72
N THR A 138 15.91 -10.60 -3.56
CA THR A 138 14.89 -9.56 -3.41
C THR A 138 13.59 -10.20 -2.94
N LEU A 139 13.05 -9.66 -1.85
CA LEU A 139 11.74 -10.00 -1.31
C LEU A 139 10.79 -8.83 -1.50
N HIS A 140 9.54 -9.11 -1.86
CA HIS A 140 8.53 -8.06 -1.97
C HIS A 140 7.64 -8.07 -0.74
N LEU A 141 7.64 -6.96 -0.01
CA LEU A 141 6.88 -6.74 1.22
C LEU A 141 5.70 -5.82 0.92
N GLN A 142 4.51 -6.16 1.42
CA GLN A 142 3.34 -5.31 1.34
C GLN A 142 2.52 -5.39 2.62
N GLY A 143 1.94 -4.25 3.01
CA GLY A 143 0.94 -4.16 4.05
C GLY A 143 -0.47 -4.06 3.49
N VAL A 144 -1.42 -4.62 4.23
CA VAL A 144 -2.86 -4.38 4.05
C VAL A 144 -3.39 -3.86 5.37
N VAL A 145 -4.03 -2.70 5.35
CA VAL A 145 -4.53 -2.02 6.54
C VAL A 145 -6.00 -1.68 6.34
N GLN A 146 -6.82 -1.83 7.37
CA GLN A 146 -8.21 -1.39 7.30
C GLN A 146 -8.26 0.15 7.32
N SER A 147 -8.75 0.76 6.24
CA SER A 147 -9.01 2.20 6.16
C SER A 147 -10.27 2.54 6.94
N LEU A 148 -10.21 3.53 7.84
CA LEU A 148 -11.41 4.02 8.54
C LEU A 148 -12.23 4.95 7.66
N ARG A 149 -11.61 5.61 6.68
CA ARG A 149 -12.33 6.52 5.77
C ARG A 149 -13.28 5.76 4.85
N THR A 150 -12.84 4.62 4.30
CA THR A 150 -13.64 3.85 3.34
C THR A 150 -14.29 2.61 3.96
N ALA A 151 -13.98 2.30 5.22
CA ALA A 151 -14.35 1.04 5.86
C ALA A 151 -13.97 -0.19 5.02
N SER A 152 -12.89 -0.09 4.24
CA SER A 152 -12.42 -1.15 3.36
C SER A 152 -10.91 -1.38 3.53
N PRO A 153 -10.40 -2.58 3.16
CA PRO A 153 -8.97 -2.81 3.16
C PRO A 153 -8.29 -1.90 2.13
N ALA A 154 -7.15 -1.34 2.53
CA ALA A 154 -6.30 -0.54 1.68
C ALA A 154 -4.90 -1.14 1.69
N PHE A 155 -4.37 -1.36 0.50
CA PHE A 155 -3.02 -1.88 0.33
C PHE A 155 -2.01 -0.74 0.43
N THR A 156 -0.80 -1.05 0.89
CA THR A 156 0.32 -0.11 0.85
C THR A 156 1.12 -0.33 -0.43
N PRO A 157 2.03 0.59 -0.82
CA PRO A 157 2.96 0.28 -1.90
C PRO A 157 3.78 -0.97 -1.56
N THR A 158 4.15 -1.70 -2.60
CA THR A 158 5.08 -2.82 -2.47
C THR A 158 6.48 -2.28 -2.21
N LEU A 159 7.22 -2.90 -1.29
CA LEU A 159 8.62 -2.60 -1.01
C LEU A 159 9.47 -3.74 -1.54
N ALA A 160 10.41 -3.44 -2.42
CA ALA A 160 11.39 -4.41 -2.92
C ALA A 160 12.61 -4.38 -2.00
N VAL A 161 12.67 -5.33 -1.07
CA VAL A 161 13.73 -5.47 -0.08
C VAL A 161 14.83 -6.36 -0.65
N THR A 162 15.96 -5.78 -1.02
CA THR A 162 17.14 -6.49 -1.51
C THR A 162 18.09 -6.78 -0.35
N ILE A 163 18.33 -8.06 -0.08
CA ILE A 163 19.28 -8.55 0.92
C ILE A 163 20.64 -8.75 0.26
N GLN A 164 21.71 -8.18 0.84
CA GLN A 164 23.11 -8.30 0.40
C GLN A 164 23.99 -8.91 1.48
#